data_AF-A0A1I6D9C7-F1
#
_entry.id   AF-A0A1I6D9C7-F1
#
_cell.length_a   1.000
_cell.length_b   1.000
_cell.length_c   1.000
_cell.angle_alpha   90.00
_cell.angle_beta   90.00
_cell.angle_gamma   90.00
#
_symmetry.space_group_name_H-M   'P 1'
#
loop_
_entity.id
_entity.type
_entity.pdbx_description
1 polymer ?
#
loop_
_entity_poly.entity_id
_entity_poly.type
_entity_poly.pdbx_seq_one_letter_code
_entity_poly.pdbx_strand_id
1 'polypeptide(L)' 'MTENDLKILAVFFNATIIIIMLVSGIWVGVDARKNGRSRAESIIWGFFAGWFLIIGPIFYYFFKSRFYK' A
#
# COMPACT_ATOMS: atom_id res chain seq x y z
N MET A 1 13.45 0.15 -23.97
CA MET A 1 13.12 -0.61 -22.74
C MET A 1 12.32 -1.82 -23.18
N THR A 2 12.83 -3.03 -22.93
CA THR A 2 12.19 -4.27 -23.35
C THR A 2 10.96 -4.57 -22.47
N GLU A 3 10.09 -5.47 -22.93
CA GLU A 3 8.91 -5.88 -22.14
C GLU A 3 9.32 -6.48 -20.78
N ASN A 4 10.46 -7.18 -20.73
CA ASN A 4 11.02 -7.70 -19.48
C ASN A 4 11.50 -6.59 -18.55
N ASP A 5 12.15 -5.55 -19.06
CA ASP A 5 12.57 -4.40 -18.25
C ASP A 5 11.36 -3.70 -17.60
N LEU A 6 10.27 -3.56 -18.35
CA LEU A 6 9.01 -2.98 -17.83
C LEU A 6 8.38 -3.85 -16.73
N LYS A 7 8.39 -5.17 -16.88
CA LYS A 7 7.88 -6.10 -15.85
C LYS A 7 8.71 -6.03 -14.57
N ILE A 8 10.04 -6.02 -14.69
CA ILE A 8 10.95 -5.90 -13.54
C ILE A 8 10.71 -4.57 -12.83
N LEU A 9 10.61 -3.48 -13.59
CA LEU A 9 10.34 -2.14 -13.04
C LEU A 9 8.99 -2.10 -12.32
N ALA A 10 7.94 -2.70 -12.90
CA ALA A 10 6.61 -2.76 -12.30
C ALA A 10 6.59 -3.57 -10.99
N VAL A 11 7.29 -4.70 -10.93
CA VAL A 11 7.42 -5.50 -9.70
C VAL A 11 8.20 -4.72 -8.64
N PHE A 12 9.29 -4.07 -9.03
CA PHE A 12 10.10 -3.25 -8.13
C PHE A 12 9.28 -2.12 -7.50
N PHE A 13 8.60 -1.30 -8.31
CA PHE A 13 7.77 -0.21 -7.79
C PHE A 13 6.63 -0.70 -6.89
N ASN A 14 5.95 -1.78 -7.26
CA ASN A 14 4.91 -2.36 -6.41
C ASN A 14 5.48 -2.82 -5.06
N ALA A 15 6.62 -3.52 -5.05
CA ALA A 15 7.27 -3.95 -3.82
C ALA A 15 7.69 -2.75 -2.96
N THR A 16 8.28 -1.71 -3.56
CA THR A 16 8.67 -0.48 -2.85
C THR A 16 7.46 0.23 -2.24
N ILE A 17 6.36 0.37 -2.98
CA ILE A 17 5.13 0.98 -2.48
C ILE A 17 4.57 0.19 -1.29
N ILE A 18 4.52 -1.14 -1.38
CA ILE A 18 4.05 -2.01 -0.30
C ILE A 18 4.93 -1.85 0.96
N ILE A 19 6.26 -1.83 0.79
CA ILE A 19 7.19 -1.64 1.92
C ILE A 19 6.97 -0.28 2.57
N ILE A 20 6.90 0.80 1.78
CA ILE A 20 6.66 2.17 2.31
C ILE A 20 5.35 2.19 3.10
N MET A 21 4.28 1.59 2.55
CA MET A 21 2.98 1.54 3.23
C MET A 21 3.04 0.79 4.56
N LEU A 22 3.69 -0.37 4.61
CA LEU A 22 3.86 -1.14 5.86
C LEU A 22 4.65 -0.33 6.89
N VAL A 23 5.77 0.26 6.48
CA VAL A 23 6.61 1.09 7.37
C VAL A 23 5.83 2.31 7.87
N SER A 24 5.07 2.99 7.00
CA SER A 24 4.22 4.12 7.39
C SER A 24 3.10 3.69 8.35
N GLY A 25 2.42 2.56 8.11
CA GLY A 25 1.40 2.04 9.01
C GLY A 25 1.96 1.69 10.40
N ILE A 26 3.11 1.02 10.43
CA ILE A 26 3.82 0.69 11.68
C ILE A 26 4.25 1.98 12.39
N TRP A 27 4.83 2.93 11.67
CA TRP A 27 5.27 4.22 12.23
C TRP A 27 4.11 4.95 12.91
N VAL A 28 2.98 5.08 12.22
CA VAL A 28 1.80 5.78 12.76
C VAL A 28 1.24 5.04 13.98
N GLY A 29 1.23 3.70 13.95
CA GLY A 29 0.84 2.90 15.12
C GLY A 29 1.76 3.11 16.32
N VAL A 30 3.07 3.18 16.10
CA VAL A 30 4.08 3.46 17.14
C VAL A 30 3.96 4.89 17.65
N ASP A 31 3.81 5.87 16.77
CA ASP A 31 3.62 7.28 17.13
C ASP A 31 2.36 7.49 17.96
N ALA A 32 1.24 6.90 17.55
CA ALA A 32 -0.02 7.00 18.28
C ALA A 32 0.09 6.38 19.70
N ARG A 33 0.84 5.28 19.85
CA ARG A 33 1.14 4.70 21.17
C ARG A 33 2.00 5.61 22.03
N LYS A 34 3.03 6.25 21.45
CA LYS A 34 3.94 7.14 22.17
C LYS A 34 3.27 8.44 22.63
N ASN A 35 2.36 8.98 21.81
CA ASN A 35 1.70 10.26 22.07
C ASN A 35 0.39 10.13 22.88
N GLY A 36 0.05 8.93 23.37
CA GLY A 36 -1.15 8.71 24.18
C GLY A 36 -2.46 8.96 23.43
N ARG A 37 -2.44 8.91 22.09
CA ARG A 37 -3.62 9.10 21.24
C ARG A 37 -4.67 8.02 21.52
N SER A 38 -5.94 8.36 21.29
CA SER A 38 -7.02 7.43 21.56
C SER A 38 -6.85 6.14 20.75
N ARG A 39 -7.20 4.98 21.32
CA ARG A 39 -7.13 3.68 20.61
C ARG A 39 -7.92 3.71 19.31
N ALA A 40 -9.01 4.48 19.24
CA ALA A 40 -9.80 4.67 18.03
C ALA A 40 -8.99 5.33 16.91
N GLU A 41 -8.15 6.32 17.23
CA GLU A 41 -7.28 6.99 16.26
C GLU A 41 -6.23 6.03 15.70
N SER A 42 -5.57 5.23 16.54
CA SER A 42 -4.64 4.18 16.08
C SER A 42 -5.30 3.15 15.16
N ILE A 43 -6.55 2.75 15.46
CA ILE A 43 -7.30 1.79 14.65
C ILE A 43 -7.66 2.38 13.29
N ILE A 44 -8.12 3.64 13.23
CA ILE A 44 -8.43 4.34 11.97
C ILE A 44 -7.18 4.43 11.09
N TRP A 45 -6.02 4.75 11.67
CA TRP A 45 -4.76 4.76 10.93
C TRP A 45 -4.33 3.38 10.43
N GLY A 46 -4.56 2.34 11.24
CA GLY A 46 -4.37 0.95 10.81
C GLY A 46 -5.27 0.55 9.64
N PHE A 47 -6.55 0.94 9.69
CA PHE A 47 -7.49 0.75 8.57
C PHE A 47 -7.08 1.54 7.33
N PHE A 48 -6.62 2.79 7.49
CA PHE A 48 -6.16 3.61 6.38
C PHE A 48 -4.94 2.98 5.68
N ALA A 49 -3.96 2.50 6.44
CA ALA A 49 -2.80 1.79 5.89
C ALA A 49 -3.21 0.45 5.24
N GLY A 50 -4.16 -0.27 5.84
CA GLY A 50 -4.69 -1.54 5.32
C GLY A 50 -5.58 -1.39 4.08
N TRP A 51 -6.26 -0.25 3.91
CA TRP A 51 -7.18 -0.01 2.79
C TRP A 51 -6.47 -0.07 1.44
N PHE A 52 -5.19 0.30 1.41
CA PHE A 52 -4.39 0.24 0.20
C PHE A 52 -4.04 -1.19 -0.24
N LEU A 53 -4.03 -2.17 0.68
CA LEU A 53 -3.92 -3.60 0.31
C LEU A 53 -5.19 -4.10 -0.40
N ILE A 54 -6.32 -3.41 -0.23
CA ILE A 54 -7.58 -3.71 -0.92
C ILE A 54 -7.66 -2.92 -2.24
N ILE A 55 -7.29 -1.63 -2.22
CA ILE A 55 -7.31 -0.76 -3.40
C ILE A 55 -6.36 -1.28 -4.48
N GLY A 56 -5.16 -1.76 -4.13
CA GLY A 56 -4.17 -2.26 -5.09
C GLY A 56 -4.70 -3.36 -6.02
N PRO A 57 -5.23 -4.48 -5.49
CA PRO A 57 -5.87 -5.53 -6.28
C PRO A 57 -7.08 -5.05 -7.09
N ILE A 58 -7.91 -4.16 -6.53
CA ILE A 58 -9.07 -3.60 -7.24
C ILE A 58 -8.61 -2.80 -8.46
N PHE A 59 -7.62 -1.92 -8.30
CA PHE A 59 -7.05 -1.14 -9.40
C PHE A 59 -6.36 -2.03 -10.42
N TYR A 60 -5.60 -3.03 -9.98
CA TYR A 60 -4.99 -4.01 -10.88
C TYR A 60 -6.05 -4.71 -11.72
N TYR A 61 -7.12 -5.21 -11.11
CA TYR A 61 -8.20 -5.89 -11.83
C TYR A 61 -8.93 -4.94 -12.78
N PHE A 62 -9.22 -3.72 -12.34
CA PHE A 62 -9.86 -2.68 -13.14
C PHE A 62 -9.02 -2.33 -14.38
N PHE A 63 -7.72 -2.11 -14.22
CA PHE A 63 -6.82 -1.80 -15.33
C PHE A 63 -6.58 -3.00 -16.24
N LYS A 64 -6.42 -4.20 -15.67
CA LYS A 64 -6.31 -5.45 -16.43
C LYS A 64 -7.54 -5.65 -17.33
N SER A 65 -8.74 -5.50 -16.78
CA SER A 65 -9.99 -5.67 -17.53
C SER A 65 -10.18 -4.65 -18.65
N ARG A 66 -9.55 -3.48 -18.57
CA ARG A 66 -9.83 -2.35 -19.46
C ARG A 66 -8.74 -2.08 -20.50
N PHE A 67 -7.48 -2.38 -20.17
CA PHE A 67 -6.31 -2.00 -20.98
C PHE A 67 -5.44 -3.18 -21.44
N TYR A 68 -5.50 -4.32 -20.76
CA TYR A 68 -4.72 -5.52 -21.10
C TYR A 68 -5.68 -6.61 -21.62
N LYS A 69 -6.17 -6.44 -22.85
CA LYS A 69 -6.83 -7.52 -23.60
C LYS A 69 -5.80 -8.45 -24.19
#